data_AF-A0A3B3T321-F1
#
_entry.id   AF-A0A3B3T321-F1
#
_cell.length_a   1.000
_cell.length_b   1.000
_cell.length_c   1.000
_cell.angle_alpha   90.00
_cell.angle_beta   90.00
_cell.angle_gamma   90.00
#
_symmetry.space_group_name_H-M   'P 1'
#
loop_
_entity.id
_entity.type
_entity.pdbx_description
1 polymer ?
#
loop_
_entity_poly.entity_id
_entity_poly.type
_entity_poly.pdbx_seq_one_letter_code
_entity_poly.pdbx_strand_id
1 'polypeptide(L)'
;MIEAERTVQTIKNLLKKARDPYRALLADGATPMSNGYSPAQLLMGRRLRTSVPTLSENLRPSLPDRVRIRHKEGEQRQMDHSVWNITAFWLWF
;
A
#
# COMPACT_ATOMS: atom_id res chain seq x y z
N MET A 1 9.34 8.84 5.44
CA MET A 1 8.71 10.08 4.96
C MET A 1 8.06 9.87 3.59
N ILE A 2 8.75 9.25 2.62
CA ILE A 2 8.29 9.12 1.22
C ILE A 2 6.99 8.30 1.03
N GLU A 3 6.80 7.18 1.74
CA GLU A 3 5.66 6.28 1.47
C GLU A 3 4.32 6.88 1.95
N ALA A 4 4.28 7.44 3.17
CA ALA A 4 3.07 8.08 3.70
C ALA A 4 2.62 9.27 2.84
N GLU A 5 3.56 10.10 2.38
CA GLU A 5 3.27 11.23 1.49
C GLU A 5 2.72 10.77 0.13
N ARG A 6 3.33 9.73 -0.46
CA ARG A 6 2.82 9.11 -1.69
C ARG A 6 1.42 8.56 -1.51
N THR A 7 1.14 7.85 -0.41
CA THR A 7 -0.21 7.34 -0.12
C THR A 7 -1.22 8.47 0.02
N VAL A 8 -0.89 9.56 0.72
CA VAL A 8 -1.76 10.74 0.82
C VAL A 8 -2.03 11.36 -0.55
N GLN A 9 -1.00 11.46 -1.40
CA GLN A 9 -1.16 11.97 -2.76
C GLN A 9 -2.07 11.06 -3.61
N THR A 10 -1.91 9.74 -3.51
CA THR A 10 -2.78 8.75 -4.16
C THR A 10 -4.22 8.88 -3.70
N ILE A 11 -4.46 8.93 -2.39
CA ILE A 11 -5.81 9.08 -1.82
C ILE A 11 -6.45 10.39 -2.29
N LYS A 12 -5.72 11.52 -2.26
CA LYS A 12 -6.22 12.81 -2.77
C LYS A 12 -6.64 12.72 -4.24
N ASN A 13 -5.81 12.09 -5.07
CA ASN A 13 -6.11 11.91 -6.49
C ASN A 13 -7.28 10.93 -6.72
N LEU A 14 -7.38 9.88 -5.90
CA LEU A 14 -8.45 8.91 -5.94
C LEU A 14 -9.79 9.56 -5.58
N LEU A 15 -9.84 10.34 -4.50
CA LEU A 15 -11.03 11.05 -4.05
C LEU A 15 -11.52 12.09 -5.08
N LYS A 16 -10.60 12.76 -5.80
CA LYS A 16 -10.97 13.67 -6.90
C LYS A 16 -11.67 12.96 -8.06
N LYS A 17 -11.33 11.69 -8.32
CA LYS A 17 -11.86 10.90 -9.44
C LYS A 17 -13.06 10.03 -9.06
N ALA A 18 -13.26 9.80 -7.77
CA ALA A 18 -14.26 8.87 -7.28
C ALA A 18 -15.66 9.48 -7.34
N ARG A 19 -16.60 8.73 -7.93
CA ARG A 19 -18.04 9.05 -7.83
C ARG A 19 -18.58 8.80 -6.42
N ASP A 20 -18.04 7.79 -5.75
CA ASP A 20 -18.36 7.42 -4.36
C ASP A 20 -17.06 7.39 -3.53
N PRO A 21 -16.83 8.39 -2.66
CA PRO A 21 -15.66 8.48 -1.81
C PRO A 21 -15.46 7.27 -0.90
N TYR A 22 -16.54 6.67 -0.38
CA TYR A 22 -16.44 5.57 0.57
C TYR A 22 -15.95 4.29 -0.11
N ARG A 23 -16.45 4.00 -1.32
CA ARG A 23 -15.95 2.90 -2.13
C ARG A 23 -14.50 3.07 -2.54
N ALA A 24 -14.09 4.30 -2.85
CA ALA A 24 -12.70 4.61 -3.16
C ALA A 24 -11.76 4.31 -1.98
N LEU A 25 -12.10 4.80 -0.78
CA LEU A 25 -11.31 4.54 0.42
C LEU A 25 -11.29 3.06 0.80
N LEU A 26 -12.42 2.37 0.63
CA LEU A 26 -12.50 0.92 0.85
C LEU A 26 -11.56 0.15 -0.09
N ALA A 27 -11.53 0.54 -1.37
CA ALA A 27 -10.66 -0.09 -2.36
C ALA A 27 -9.17 0.18 -2.06
N ASP A 28 -8.82 1.42 -1.72
CA ASP A 28 -7.45 1.81 -1.34
C ASP A 28 -6.95 0.98 -0.14
N GLY A 29 -7.75 0.93 0.94
CA GLY A 29 -7.41 0.14 2.14
C GLY A 29 -7.35 -1.38 1.92
N ALA A 30 -8.00 -1.89 0.88
CA ALA A 30 -7.98 -3.30 0.48
C ALA A 30 -6.93 -3.63 -0.58
N THR A 31 -6.28 -2.63 -1.18
CA THR A 31 -5.28 -2.83 -2.24
C THR A 31 -3.94 -3.23 -1.63
N PRO A 32 -3.34 -4.36 -2.03
CA PRO A 32 -2.03 -4.76 -1.54
C PRO A 32 -0.94 -3.78 -1.95
N MET A 33 -0.03 -3.48 -1.03
CA MET A 33 1.18 -2.70 -1.30
C MET A 33 2.31 -3.61 -1.81
N SER A 34 3.49 -3.03 -2.07
CA SER A 34 4.70 -3.77 -2.50
C SER A 34 5.10 -4.90 -1.54
N ASN A 35 4.81 -4.75 -0.25
CA ASN A 35 5.04 -5.79 0.77
C ASN A 35 4.04 -6.97 0.69
N GLY A 36 3.00 -6.88 -0.15
CA GLY A 36 1.98 -7.90 -0.37
C GLY A 36 0.79 -7.83 0.59
N TYR A 37 0.77 -6.87 1.51
CA TYR A 37 -0.33 -6.67 2.45
C TYR A 37 -1.05 -5.36 2.15
N SER A 38 -2.37 -5.34 2.37
CA SER A 38 -3.13 -4.10 2.29
C SER A 38 -3.01 -3.28 3.59
N PRO A 39 -3.23 -1.95 3.55
CA PRO A 39 -3.22 -1.11 4.76
C PRO A 39 -4.16 -1.64 5.85
N ALA A 40 -5.36 -2.10 5.46
CA ALA A 40 -6.31 -2.70 6.39
C ALA A 40 -5.81 -4.01 7.01
N GLN A 41 -5.06 -4.83 6.26
CA GLN A 41 -4.45 -6.05 6.79
C GLN A 41 -3.35 -5.73 7.81
N LEU A 42 -2.53 -4.71 7.54
CA LEU A 42 -1.48 -4.31 8.47
C LEU A 42 -2.05 -3.71 9.76
N LEU A 43 -3.15 -2.96 9.66
CA LEU A 43 -3.79 -2.31 10.80
C LEU A 43 -4.68 -3.25 11.63
N MET A 44 -5.49 -4.07 10.97
CA MET A 44 -6.54 -4.89 11.61
C MET A 44 -6.25 -6.39 11.58
N GLY A 45 -5.15 -6.83 10.95
CA GLY A 45 -4.80 -8.24 10.83
C GLY A 45 -5.78 -9.05 9.96
N ARG A 46 -6.61 -8.42 9.12
CA ARG A 46 -7.59 -9.12 8.26
C ARG A 46 -7.84 -8.38 6.96
N ARG A 47 -8.32 -9.08 5.93
CA ARG A 47 -8.80 -8.41 4.70
C ARG A 47 -10.21 -7.86 4.91
N LEU A 48 -10.48 -6.70 4.32
CA LEU A 48 -11.81 -6.12 4.28
C LEU A 48 -12.68 -6.85 3.26
N ARG A 49 -14.00 -6.90 3.53
CA ARG A 49 -14.99 -7.31 2.52
C ARG A 49 -15.15 -6.18 1.52
N THR A 50 -14.84 -6.44 0.26
CA THR A 50 -15.05 -5.51 -0.85
C THR A 50 -16.17 -6.01 -1.76
N SER A 51 -16.49 -5.26 -2.82
CA SER A 51 -17.42 -5.72 -3.86
C SER A 51 -16.87 -6.86 -4.72
N VAL A 52 -15.57 -7.13 -4.63
CA VAL A 52 -14.94 -8.23 -5.34
C VAL A 52 -15.15 -9.51 -4.53
N PRO A 53 -15.66 -10.59 -5.14
CA PRO A 53 -15.83 -11.85 -4.43
C PRO A 53 -14.46 -12.37 -3.95
N THR A 54 -14.42 -12.83 -2.70
CA THR A 54 -13.23 -13.43 -2.10
C THR A 54 -13.62 -14.63 -1.25
N LEU A 55 -12.67 -15.54 -1.02
CA LEU A 55 -12.87 -16.69 -0.16
C LEU A 55 -13.12 -16.24 1.29
N SER A 56 -14.06 -16.90 1.97
CA SER A 56 -14.40 -16.56 3.36
C SER A 56 -13.20 -16.72 4.31
N GLU A 57 -12.25 -17.58 3.97
CA GLU A 57 -10.99 -17.78 4.69
C GLU A 57 -10.12 -16.52 4.70
N ASN A 58 -10.11 -15.76 3.59
CA ASN A 58 -9.34 -14.51 3.50
C ASN A 58 -9.86 -13.41 4.43
N LEU A 59 -11.10 -13.52 4.90
CA LEU A 59 -11.74 -12.57 5.81
C LEU A 59 -11.44 -12.88 7.28
N ARG A 60 -10.88 -14.06 7.56
CA ARG A 60 -10.45 -14.43 8.92
C ARG A 60 -9.20 -13.64 9.29
N PRO A 61 -9.09 -13.17 10.54
CA PRO A 61 -7.89 -12.48 10.97
C PRO A 61 -6.70 -13.43 10.97
N SER A 62 -5.60 -12.97 10.38
CA SER A 62 -4.30 -13.61 10.38
C SER A 62 -3.25 -12.52 10.64
N LEU A 63 -2.48 -12.70 11.71
CA LEU A 63 -1.43 -11.77 12.08
C LEU A 63 -0.30 -11.86 11.05
N PRO A 64 0.02 -10.76 10.34
CA PRO A 64 1.09 -10.79 9.37
C PRO A 64 2.46 -10.83 10.08
N ASP A 65 3.40 -11.57 9.49
CA ASP A 65 4.76 -11.70 10.01
C ASP A 65 5.51 -10.36 9.90
N ARG A 66 5.65 -9.69 11.05
CA ARG A 66 6.26 -8.36 11.16
C ARG A 66 7.74 -8.36 10.77
N VAL A 67 8.47 -9.45 11.01
CA VAL A 67 9.90 -9.55 10.69
C VAL A 67 10.06 -9.58 9.17
N ARG A 68 9.27 -10.43 8.50
CA ARG A 68 9.26 -10.51 7.04
C ARG A 68 8.84 -9.20 6.37
N ILE A 69 7.81 -8.53 6.91
CA ILE A 69 7.36 -7.23 6.39
C ILE A 69 8.49 -6.20 6.50
N ARG A 70 9.12 -6.09 7.67
CA ARG A 70 10.20 -5.12 7.88
C ARG A 70 11.37 -5.36 6.93
N HIS A 71 11.71 -6.62 6.68
CA HIS A 71 12.75 -6.97 5.72
C HIS A 71 12.42 -6.48 4.31
N LYS A 72 11.22 -6.83 3.81
CA LYS A 72 10.75 -6.38 2.47
C LYS A 72 10.67 -4.86 2.34
N GLU A 73 10.15 -4.17 3.36
CA GLU A 73 10.10 -2.71 3.36
C GLU A 73 11.50 -2.10 3.36
N GLY A 74 12.46 -2.73 4.04
CA GLY A 74 13.87 -2.32 4.03
C GLY A 74 14.52 -2.48 2.67
N GLU A 75 14.28 -3.59 1.97
CA GLU A 75 14.73 -3.82 0.60
C GLU A 75 14.13 -2.79 -0.36
N GLN A 76 12.82 -2.55 -0.25
CA GLN A 76 12.13 -1.57 -1.08
C GLN A 76 12.66 -0.14 -0.87
N ARG A 77 12.93 0.25 0.39
CA ARG A 77 13.53 1.55 0.71
C ARG A 77 14.91 1.72 0.09
N GLN A 78 15.72 0.66 0.08
CA GLN A 78 17.05 0.68 -0.55
C GLN A 78 16.93 0.81 -2.07
N MET A 79 16.01 0.07 -2.70
CA MET A 79 15.75 0.18 -4.15
C MET A 79 15.27 1.59 -4.52
N ASP A 80 14.28 2.12 -3.80
CA ASP A 80 13.77 3.48 -4.02
C ASP A 80 14.88 4.54 -3.87
N HIS A 81 15.79 4.38 -2.90
CA HIS A 81 16.93 5.28 -2.70
C HIS A 81 17.95 5.21 -3.83
N SER A 82 18.27 4.00 -4.31
CA SER A 82 19.15 3.79 -5.47
C SER A 82 18.55 4.38 -6.75
N VAL A 83 17.25 4.17 -6.98
CA VAL A 83 16.54 4.77 -8.13
C VAL A 83 16.57 6.30 -8.04
N TRP A 84 16.29 6.88 -6.86
CA TRP A 84 16.36 8.32 -6.65
C TRP A 84 17.74 8.89 -6.99
N ASN A 85 18.81 8.24 -6.54
CA ASN A 85 20.19 8.65 -6.83
C ASN A 85 20.47 8.63 -8.34
N ILE A 86 20.01 7.60 -9.05
CA ILE A 86 20.15 7.51 -10.51
C ILE A 86 19.33 8.59 -11.21
N THR A 87 18.06 8.75 -10.85
CA THR A 87 17.19 9.77 -11.48
C THR A 87 17.67 11.19 -11.19
N ALA A 88 18.18 11.46 -9.99
CA ALA A 88 18.75 12.75 -9.63
C ALA A 88 20.06 13.01 -10.39
N PHE A 89 20.88 11.98 -10.57
CA PHE A 89 22.10 12.06 -11.38
C PHE A 89 21.80 12.40 -12.84
N TRP A 90 20.80 11.75 -13.46
CA TRP A 90 20.35 12.04 -14.83
C TRP A 90 19.66 13.39 -14.99
N LEU A 91 19.03 13.94 -13.93
CA LEU A 91 18.46 15.28 -13.97
C LEU A 91 19.53 16.39 -13.84
N TRP A 92 20.74 16.05 -13.41
CA TRP A 92 21.83 16.98 -13.16
C TRP A 92 22.88 17.02 -14.28
N PHE A 93 22.68 16.25 -15.34
CA PHE A 93 23.53 16.19 -16.53
C PHE A 93 22.68 16.42 -17.78
#